data_AF-A0A1S7S5H6-F1
#
_entry.id   AF-A0A1S7S5H6-F1
#
_cell.length_a   1.000
_cell.length_b   1.000
_cell.length_c   1.000
_cell.angle_alpha   90.00
_cell.angle_beta   90.00
_cell.angle_gamma   90.00
#
_symmetry.space_group_name_H-M   'P 1'
#
loop_
_entity.id
_entity.type
_entity.pdbx_description
1 polymer ?
#
loop_
_entity_poly.entity_id
_entity_poly.type
_entity_poly.pdbx_seq_one_letter_code
_entity_poly.pdbx_strand_id
1 'polypeptide(L)'
;MARKTIEQRLAELDAQRSALKARLSKTERNNDMRRKVLIGSLILHHLETSNDQEFSAQLGEWLRRELPGFLTRDNDKVLFTDLIGPIQPGTGECGDSTQGAP
;
A
#
# COMPACT_ATOMS: atom_id res chain seq x y z
N MET A 1 -25.83 -46.65 12.23
CA MET A 1 -25.07 -45.55 11.59
C MET A 1 -26.05 -44.60 10.91
N ALA A 2 -26.44 -43.52 11.59
CA ALA A 2 -27.39 -42.56 11.04
C ALA A 2 -26.79 -41.91 9.78
N ARG A 3 -27.44 -42.09 8.62
CA ARG A 3 -27.04 -41.41 7.38
C ARG A 3 -27.31 -39.92 7.58
N LYS A 4 -26.26 -39.09 7.54
CA LYS A 4 -26.40 -37.62 7.48
C LYS A 4 -27.39 -37.26 6.37
N THR A 5 -28.33 -36.35 6.65
CA THR A 5 -29.24 -35.85 5.62
C THR A 5 -28.46 -35.10 4.56
N ILE A 6 -29.00 -35.00 3.34
CA ILE A 6 -28.34 -34.29 2.24
C ILE A 6 -28.05 -32.83 2.63
N GLU A 7 -28.96 -32.20 3.37
CA GLU A 7 -28.80 -30.84 3.91
C GLU A 7 -27.60 -30.73 4.86
N GLN A 8 -27.42 -31.68 5.78
CA GLN A 8 -26.27 -31.69 6.69
C GLN A 8 -24.94 -31.82 5.93
N ARG A 9 -24.92 -32.62 4.85
CA ARG A 9 -23.72 -32.76 4.00
C ARG A 9 -23.46 -31.48 3.20
N LEU A 10 -24.50 -30.83 2.70
CA LEU A 10 -24.38 -29.56 1.98
C LEU A 10 -23.82 -28.46 2.89
N ALA A 11 -24.36 -28.34 4.11
CA ALA A 11 -23.88 -27.41 5.11
C ALA A 11 -22.41 -27.67 5.50
N GLU A 12 -22.01 -28.94 5.62
CA GLU A 12 -20.63 -29.33 5.91
C GLU A 12 -19.67 -28.95 4.76
N LEU A 13 -20.07 -29.17 3.51
CA LEU A 13 -19.29 -28.78 2.33
C LEU A 13 -19.15 -27.26 2.21
N ASP A 14 -20.23 -26.50 2.46
CA ASP A 14 -20.19 -25.04 2.45
C ASP A 14 -19.30 -24.47 3.57
N ALA A 15 -19.36 -25.07 4.76
CA ALA A 15 -18.47 -24.71 5.87
C ALA A 15 -16.99 -24.97 5.51
N GLN A 16 -16.68 -26.12 4.91
CA GLN A 16 -15.33 -26.45 4.46
C GLN A 16 -14.85 -25.48 3.37
N ARG A 17 -15.70 -25.16 2.38
CA ARG A 17 -15.38 -24.20 1.32
C ARG A 17 -15.10 -22.81 1.90
N SER A 18 -15.94 -22.35 2.83
CA SER A 18 -15.77 -21.06 3.51
C SER A 18 -14.44 -21.01 4.28
N ALA A 19 -14.11 -22.08 5.03
CA ALA A 19 -12.85 -22.18 5.75
C ALA A 19 -11.62 -22.17 4.83
N LEU A 20 -11.67 -22.89 3.71
CA LEU A 20 -10.59 -22.89 2.71
C LEU A 20 -10.42 -21.50 2.06
N LYS A 21 -11.52 -20.83 1.71
CA LYS A 21 -11.49 -19.48 1.15
C LYS A 21 -10.91 -18.46 2.14
N ALA A 22 -11.27 -18.55 3.41
CA ALA A 22 -10.72 -17.69 4.46
C ALA A 22 -9.21 -17.90 4.63
N ARG A 23 -8.74 -19.15 4.59
CA ARG A 23 -7.30 -19.48 4.64
C ARG A 23 -6.56 -18.94 3.43
N LEU A 24 -7.11 -19.11 2.23
CA LEU A 24 -6.51 -18.60 1.00
C LEU A 24 -6.36 -17.06 1.06
N SER A 25 -7.43 -16.34 1.40
CA SER A 25 -7.39 -14.89 1.55
C SER A 25 -6.39 -14.42 2.61
N LYS A 26 -6.22 -15.17 3.71
CA LYS A 26 -5.20 -14.88 4.72
C LYS A 26 -3.78 -15.03 4.13
N THR A 27 -3.54 -16.09 3.37
CA THR A 27 -2.24 -16.33 2.72
C THR A 27 -1.93 -15.25 1.69
N GLU A 28 -2.91 -14.87 0.86
CA GLU A 28 -2.76 -13.82 -0.15
C GLU A 28 -2.39 -12.47 0.49
N ARG A 29 -3.10 -12.07 1.56
CA ARG A 29 -2.78 -10.83 2.29
C ARG A 29 -1.40 -10.88 2.93
N ASN A 30 -1.00 -12.02 3.51
CA ASN A 30 0.35 -12.17 4.07
C ASN A 30 1.42 -12.05 2.98
N ASN A 31 1.21 -12.68 1.83
CA ASN A 31 2.14 -12.58 0.70
C ASN A 31 2.19 -11.16 0.12
N ASP A 32 1.05 -10.47 0.01
CA ASP A 32 0.98 -9.08 -0.42
C ASP A 32 1.74 -8.15 0.53
N MET A 33 1.53 -8.28 1.85
CA MET A 33 2.28 -7.54 2.86
C MET A 33 3.78 -7.83 2.75
N ARG A 34 4.18 -9.10 2.63
CA ARG A 34 5.60 -9.48 2.48
C ARG A 34 6.23 -8.86 1.25
N ARG A 35 5.55 -8.90 0.10
CA ARG A 35 6.04 -8.31 -1.15
C ARG A 35 6.25 -6.81 -1.00
N LYS A 36 5.27 -6.08 -0.43
CA LYS A 36 5.36 -4.64 -0.20
C LYS A 36 6.53 -4.27 0.73
N VAL A 37 6.69 -5.02 1.83
CA VAL A 37 7.80 -4.81 2.78
C VAL A 37 9.16 -5.06 2.12
N LEU A 38 9.31 -6.16 1.38
CA LEU A 38 10.57 -6.51 0.73
C LEU A 38 10.98 -5.48 -0.33
N ILE A 39 10.03 -5.05 -1.17
CA ILE A 39 10.28 -4.00 -2.17
C ILE A 39 10.68 -2.70 -1.48
N GLY A 40 9.94 -2.29 -0.44
CA GLY A 40 10.28 -1.10 0.34
C GLY A 40 11.69 -1.17 0.94
N SER A 41 12.05 -2.29 1.57
CA SER A 41 13.40 -2.46 2.14
C SER A 41 14.51 -2.43 1.08
N LEU A 42 14.25 -2.95 -0.13
CA LEU A 42 15.22 -2.92 -1.22
C LEU A 42 15.46 -1.50 -1.72
N ILE A 43 14.40 -0.72 -1.88
CA ILE A 43 14.47 0.68 -2.30
C ILE A 43 15.27 1.49 -1.26
N LEU A 44 14.96 1.33 0.02
CA LEU A 44 15.69 2.01 1.10
C LEU A 44 17.17 1.63 1.10
N HIS A 45 17.48 0.34 0.96
CA HIS A 45 18.87 -0.11 0.87
C HIS A 45 19.61 0.48 -0.33
N HIS A 46 18.95 0.66 -1.48
CA HIS A 46 19.55 1.32 -2.64
C HIS A 46 19.80 2.81 -2.42
N LEU A 47 18.97 3.50 -1.64
CA LEU A 47 19.23 4.90 -1.31
C LEU A 47 20.43 5.08 -0.35
N GLU A 48 20.63 4.13 0.56
CA GLU A 48 21.66 4.22 1.60
C GLU A 48 23.03 3.68 1.15
N THR A 49 23.04 2.57 0.40
CA THR A 49 24.25 1.73 0.25
C THR A 49 24.68 1.54 -1.22
N SER A 50 23.96 2.10 -2.21
CA SER A 50 24.32 1.85 -3.61
C SER A 50 25.68 2.46 -3.97
N ASN A 51 26.52 1.64 -4.59
CA ASN A 51 27.77 2.09 -5.21
C ASN A 51 27.50 2.91 -6.50
N ASP A 52 26.25 2.87 -6.98
CA ASP A 52 25.74 3.69 -8.08
C ASP A 52 25.04 4.92 -7.51
N GLN A 53 25.78 6.03 -7.48
CA GLN A 53 25.35 7.30 -6.91
C GLN A 53 24.39 8.06 -7.84
N GLU A 54 24.44 7.82 -9.14
CA GLU A 54 23.50 8.44 -10.09
C GLU A 54 22.11 7.82 -9.96
N PHE A 55 22.04 6.49 -9.90
CA PHE A 55 20.77 5.79 -9.73
C PHE A 55 20.08 6.15 -8.41
N SER A 56 20.82 6.18 -7.29
CA SER A 56 20.22 6.57 -5.99
C SER A 56 19.76 8.03 -5.96
N ALA A 57 20.49 8.95 -6.61
CA ALA A 57 20.07 10.33 -6.75
C ALA A 57 18.77 10.46 -7.57
N GLN A 58 18.70 9.79 -8.72
CA GLN A 58 17.50 9.76 -9.57
C GLN A 58 16.30 9.14 -8.86
N LEU A 59 16.51 8.03 -8.15
CA LEU A 59 15.48 7.34 -7.39
C LEU A 59 14.96 8.20 -6.23
N GLY A 60 15.86 8.86 -5.50
CA GLY A 60 15.50 9.80 -4.43
C GLY A 60 14.68 10.97 -4.95
N GLU A 61 15.05 11.54 -6.11
CA GLU A 61 14.30 12.62 -6.73
C GLU A 61 12.91 12.17 -7.20
N TRP A 62 12.83 10.98 -7.80
CA TRP A 62 11.56 10.39 -8.18
C TRP A 62 10.65 10.15 -6.95
N LEU A 63 11.19 9.63 -5.84
CA LEU A 63 10.45 9.42 -4.60
C LEU A 63 9.94 10.73 -4.00
N ARG A 64 10.76 11.79 -4.00
CA ARG A 64 10.34 13.12 -3.53
C ARG A 64 9.14 13.66 -4.29
N ARG A 65 9.03 13.38 -5.59
CA ARG A 65 7.91 13.82 -6.43
C ARG A 65 6.66 12.96 -6.27
N GLU A 66 6.79 11.64 -6.30
CA GLU A 66 5.64 10.73 -6.36
C GLU A 66 5.10 10.34 -4.98
N LEU A 67 5.98 10.17 -3.98
CA LEU A 67 5.60 9.67 -2.65
C LEU A 67 4.60 10.58 -1.92
N PRO A 68 4.72 11.93 -1.96
CA PRO A 68 3.70 12.81 -1.36
C PRO A 68 2.30 12.65 -1.94
N GLY A 69 2.19 12.38 -3.24
CA GLY A 69 0.92 12.13 -3.93
C GLY A 69 0.36 10.73 -3.66
N PHE A 70 1.23 9.77 -3.41
CA PHE A 70 0.84 8.41 -3.03
C PHE A 70 0.34 8.31 -1.58
N LEU A 71 0.90 9.11 -0.66
CA LEU A 71 0.54 9.11 0.75
C LEU A 71 -0.74 9.91 1.00
N THR A 72 -1.81 9.20 1.31
CA THR A 72 -3.14 9.82 1.55
C THR A 72 -3.30 10.44 2.93
N ARG A 73 -2.50 10.01 3.93
CA ARG A 73 -2.60 10.47 5.32
C ARG A 73 -1.41 11.33 5.68
N ASP A 74 -1.66 12.47 6.33
CA ASP A 74 -0.58 13.37 6.74
C ASP A 74 0.37 12.74 7.77
N ASN A 75 -0.16 11.90 8.67
CA ASN A 75 0.68 11.12 9.60
C ASN A 75 1.68 10.22 8.86
N ASP A 76 1.28 9.64 7.73
CA ASP A 76 2.17 8.78 6.95
C ASP A 76 3.24 9.63 6.25
N LYS A 77 2.90 10.83 5.77
CA LYS A 77 3.87 11.76 5.18
C LYS A 77 4.96 12.18 6.17
N VAL A 78 4.60 12.36 7.44
CA VAL A 78 5.56 12.69 8.52
C VAL A 78 6.62 11.59 8.69
N LEU A 79 6.30 10.32 8.43
CA LEU A 79 7.27 9.22 8.52
C LEU A 79 8.36 9.29 7.45
N PHE A 80 8.16 10.07 6.38
CA PHE A 80 9.07 10.15 5.24
C PHE A 80 9.68 11.55 5.07
N THR A 81 9.59 12.44 6.05
CA THR A 81 10.15 13.82 5.94
C THR A 81 11.65 13.82 5.63
N ASP A 82 12.38 12.83 6.13
CA ASP A 82 13.83 12.71 5.92
C ASP A 82 14.16 12.34 4.46
N LEU A 83 13.23 11.68 3.77
CA LEU A 83 13.37 11.26 2.38
C LEU A 83 12.75 12.27 1.40
N ILE A 84 11.59 12.81 1.76
CA ILE A 84 10.79 13.71 0.92
C ILE A 84 11.29 15.17 1.02
N GLY A 85 11.95 15.53 2.13
CA GLY A 85 12.19 16.91 2.52
C GLY A 85 11.00 17.51 3.28
N PRO A 86 11.12 18.75 3.77
CA PRO A 86 10.03 19.39 4.51
C PRO A 86 8.80 19.52 3.63
N ILE A 87 7.69 18.94 4.08
CA ILE A 87 6.39 19.05 3.42
C ILE A 87 6.00 20.53 3.42
N GLN A 88 6.04 21.19 2.26
CA GLN A 88 5.48 22.53 2.14
C GLN A 88 3.96 22.42 2.18
N PRO A 89 3.28 23.05 3.16
CA PRO A 89 1.83 23.07 3.20
C PRO A 89 1.34 24.06 2.15
N GLY A 90 1.17 23.62 0.90
CA GLY A 90 0.58 24.48 -0.13
C GLY A 90 0.93 24.13 -1.56
N THR A 91 0.38 23.02 -2.08
CA THR A 91 0.05 22.94 -3.52
C THR A 91 -1.18 22.06 -3.70
N GLY A 92 -2.24 22.42 -2.97
CA GLY A 92 -3.60 22.05 -3.31
C GLY A 92 -4.28 23.27 -3.91
N GLU A 93 -3.87 23.68 -5.11
CA GLU A 93 -4.68 24.63 -5.90
C GLU A 93 -5.91 23.89 -6.39
N CYS A 94 -6.96 23.89 -5.56
CA CYS A 94 -8.33 23.70 -6.02
C CYS A 94 -8.77 25.02 -6.67
N GLY A 95 -8.30 25.25 -7.90
CA GLY A 95 -8.73 26.35 -8.75
C GLY A 95 -9.99 25.99 -9.50
N ASP A 96 -11.15 26.15 -8.87
CA ASP A 96 -12.33 26.68 -9.56
C ASP A 96 -13.25 27.34 -8.54
N SER A 97 -12.94 28.60 -8.25
CA SER A 97 -13.93 29.55 -7.75
C SER A 97 -14.08 30.58 -8.85
N THR A 98 -14.95 30.30 -9.81
CA THR A 98 -15.46 31.32 -10.72
C THR A 98 -16.30 32.31 -9.90
N GLN A 99 -15.60 33.35 -9.44
CA GLN A 99 -16.12 34.52 -8.74
C GLN A 99 -16.91 35.41 -9.71
N GLY A 100 -18.11 35.82 -9.32
CA GLY A 100 -19.00 36.63 -10.16
C GLY A 100 -18.84 38.15 -10.04
N ALA A 101 -19.65 38.82 -10.88
CA ALA A 101 -20.19 40.19 -10.80
C ALA A 101 -19.28 41.34 -11.29
N PRO A 102 -19.84 42.48 -11.74
CA PRO A 102 -21.23 42.98 -11.60
C PRO A 102 -22.09 43.00 -12.88
#